data_AF-A0A285ZYT2-F1
#
_entry.id   AF-A0A285ZYT2-F1
#
_cell.length_a   1.000
_cell.length_b   1.000
_cell.length_c   1.000
_cell.angle_alpha   90.00
_cell.angle_beta   90.00
_cell.angle_gamma   90.00
#
_symmetry.space_group_name_H-M   'P 1'
#
loop_
_entity.id
_entity.type
_entity.pdbx_description
1 polymer ?
#
loop_
_entity_poly.entity_id
_entity_poly.type
_entity_poly.pdbx_seq_one_letter_code
_entity_poly.pdbx_strand_id
1 'polypeptide(L)'
;MTTQPKHNITTERATDLLKDGQPLIDIYVEGELKIEVEENWDKEVVFENCIVEIFSAIGQQFEKPIRLTNCHFKNCEFTFVYFFGGLTIDNCTFDNYLDFQAGGHNKTGNPVIITNNEFKDFVNFFDCWYENEVTICNNNFYKGTNLLGKVHNISATFDIEPIIKDNIGQLDLNNEGEKNE
;
A
#
# COMPACT_ATOMS: atom_id res chain seq x y z
N MET A 1 10.26 -8.09 16.30
CA MET A 1 9.88 -7.50 17.59
C MET A 1 8.80 -6.48 17.28
N THR A 2 7.54 -6.72 17.66
CA THR A 2 6.46 -5.77 17.45
C THR A 2 6.53 -4.71 18.56
N THR A 3 6.99 -3.52 18.21
CA THR A 3 6.90 -2.35 19.08
C THR A 3 5.44 -1.91 19.12
N GLN A 4 4.79 -2.03 20.27
CA GLN A 4 3.46 -1.43 20.45
C GLN A 4 3.59 0.10 20.36
N PRO A 5 2.71 0.77 19.60
CA PRO A 5 2.69 2.23 19.54
C PRO A 5 2.47 2.81 20.95
N LYS A 6 3.01 4.00 21.17
CA LYS A 6 3.05 4.63 22.51
C LYS A 6 1.88 5.56 22.76
N HIS A 7 1.22 5.99 21.69
CA HIS A 7 0.22 7.06 21.74
C HIS A 7 -1.00 6.69 20.92
N ASN A 8 -2.19 6.91 21.46
CA ASN A 8 -3.43 6.82 20.70
C ASN A 8 -3.83 8.24 20.27
N ILE A 9 -4.20 8.40 18.99
CA ILE A 9 -4.79 9.65 18.50
C ILE A 9 -6.10 9.36 17.76
N THR A 10 -6.96 10.36 17.68
CA THR A 10 -8.17 10.27 16.87
C THR A 10 -7.84 10.39 15.38
N THR A 11 -8.76 9.93 14.52
CA THR A 11 -8.65 10.05 13.07
C THR A 11 -8.60 11.50 12.62
N GLU A 12 -9.32 12.42 13.28
CA GLU A 12 -9.25 13.85 12.95
C GLU A 12 -7.85 14.38 13.19
N ARG A 13 -7.23 14.04 14.33
CA ARG A 13 -5.87 14.49 14.62
C ARG A 13 -4.86 13.88 13.66
N ALA A 14 -5.01 12.61 13.31
CA ALA A 14 -4.15 11.95 12.32
C ALA A 14 -4.29 12.63 10.94
N THR A 15 -5.51 12.96 10.55
CA THR A 15 -5.82 13.66 9.30
C THR A 15 -5.18 15.05 9.26
N ASP A 16 -5.32 15.83 10.32
CA ASP A 16 -4.72 17.17 10.43
C ASP A 16 -3.19 17.10 10.27
N LEU A 17 -2.55 16.13 10.96
CA LEU A 17 -1.11 15.92 10.85
C LEU A 17 -0.67 15.63 9.41
N LEU A 18 -1.36 14.71 8.73
CA LEU A 18 -1.05 14.37 7.33
C LEU A 18 -1.30 15.56 6.39
N LYS A 19 -2.38 16.32 6.58
CA LYS A 19 -2.66 17.55 5.80
C LYS A 19 -1.58 18.62 5.97
N ASP A 20 -0.99 18.69 7.16
CA ASP A 20 0.16 19.55 7.46
C ASP A 20 1.51 18.97 6.98
N GLY A 21 1.50 17.79 6.35
CA GLY A 21 2.70 17.08 5.89
C GLY A 21 3.55 16.52 7.03
N GLN A 22 2.97 16.33 8.22
CA GLN A 22 3.65 15.75 9.37
C GLN A 22 3.53 14.23 9.37
N PRO A 23 4.60 13.50 9.72
CA PRO A 23 4.58 12.05 9.82
C PRO A 23 3.76 11.58 11.03
N LEU A 24 3.16 10.40 10.91
CA LEU A 24 2.60 9.66 12.05
C LEU A 24 3.66 8.67 12.53
N ILE A 25 4.13 8.84 13.77
CA ILE A 25 5.23 8.03 14.36
C ILE A 25 4.82 7.52 15.74
N ASP A 26 5.01 6.23 16.00
CA ASP A 26 4.72 5.56 17.29
C ASP A 26 3.25 5.71 17.73
N ILE A 27 2.32 5.70 16.77
CA ILE A 27 0.89 6.02 16.97
C ILE A 27 -0.05 4.83 16.70
N TYR A 28 -1.07 4.69 17.54
CA TYR A 28 -2.29 3.93 17.27
C TYR A 28 -3.38 4.88 16.77
N VAL A 29 -3.93 4.61 15.59
CA VAL A 29 -5.08 5.33 15.04
C VAL A 29 -6.31 4.43 15.15
N GLU A 30 -7.24 4.81 16.03
CA GLU A 30 -8.53 4.13 16.21
C GLU A 30 -9.54 4.66 15.18
N GLY A 31 -10.22 3.77 14.47
CA GLY A 31 -11.17 4.12 13.42
C GLY A 31 -10.56 4.28 12.02
N GLU A 32 -11.28 5.01 11.18
CA GLU A 32 -10.98 5.12 9.75
C GLU A 32 -10.29 6.43 9.38
N LEU A 33 -9.05 6.31 8.91
CA LEU A 33 -8.26 7.39 8.36
C LEU A 33 -8.38 7.38 6.83
N LYS A 34 -9.07 8.38 6.29
CA LYS A 34 -9.34 8.54 4.87
C LYS A 34 -8.60 9.74 4.30
N ILE A 35 -7.95 9.55 3.15
CA ILE A 35 -7.49 10.62 2.29
C ILE A 35 -8.47 10.70 1.11
N GLU A 36 -9.22 11.80 1.02
CA GLU A 36 -10.32 11.98 0.06
C GLU A 36 -9.93 12.82 -1.16
N VAL A 37 -10.61 12.55 -2.28
CA VAL A 37 -10.31 12.95 -3.68
C VAL A 37 -10.65 14.42 -4.00
N GLU A 38 -10.64 15.35 -3.03
CA GLU A 38 -11.01 16.74 -3.35
C GLU A 38 -10.01 17.38 -4.32
N GLU A 39 -8.71 17.06 -4.17
CA GLU A 39 -7.61 17.50 -5.05
C GLU A 39 -6.46 16.46 -5.05
N ASN A 40 -5.46 16.63 -5.93
CA ASN A 40 -4.24 15.83 -5.87
C ASN A 40 -3.53 16.06 -4.52
N TRP A 41 -3.07 14.99 -3.87
CA TRP A 41 -2.43 15.08 -2.56
C TRP A 41 -0.96 15.45 -2.74
N ASP A 42 -0.61 16.65 -2.26
CA ASP A 42 0.69 17.29 -2.51
C ASP A 42 1.67 17.21 -1.33
N LYS A 43 1.32 16.44 -0.28
CA LYS A 43 2.15 16.22 0.91
C LYS A 43 2.69 14.80 0.96
N GLU A 44 3.86 14.62 1.58
CA GLU A 44 4.31 13.26 1.90
C GLU A 44 3.34 12.61 2.87
N VAL A 45 3.11 11.31 2.71
CA VAL A 45 2.35 10.50 3.64
C VAL A 45 3.32 9.53 4.30
N VAL A 46 3.56 9.70 5.59
CA VAL A 46 4.58 8.91 6.31
C VAL A 46 3.97 8.30 7.57
N PHE A 47 4.06 6.98 7.66
CA PHE A 47 3.68 6.18 8.82
C PHE A 47 4.90 5.37 9.27
N GLU A 48 5.28 5.50 10.54
CA GLU A 48 6.39 4.76 11.14
C GLU A 48 5.98 4.18 12.50
N ASN A 49 6.17 2.86 12.69
CA ASN A 49 5.84 2.18 13.95
C ASN A 49 4.37 2.38 14.37
N CYS A 50 3.45 2.42 13.40
CA CYS A 50 2.04 2.67 13.64
C CYS A 50 1.20 1.39 13.66
N ILE A 51 0.09 1.44 14.40
CA ILE A 51 -1.02 0.51 14.21
C ILE A 51 -2.22 1.34 13.75
N VAL A 52 -2.83 0.96 12.63
CA VAL A 52 -3.93 1.69 12.03
C VAL A 52 -5.08 0.72 11.80
N GLU A 53 -6.27 1.04 12.31
CA GLU A 53 -7.42 0.18 12.10
C GLU A 53 -7.85 0.18 10.63
N ILE A 54 -8.11 1.35 10.04
CA ILE A 54 -8.46 1.45 8.63
C ILE A 54 -7.72 2.62 8.01
N PHE A 55 -6.97 2.37 6.94
CA PHE A 55 -6.40 3.42 6.09
C PHE A 55 -6.93 3.29 4.65
N SER A 56 -7.56 4.34 4.13
CA SER A 56 -8.11 4.35 2.77
C SER A 56 -7.68 5.59 2.02
N ALA A 57 -7.27 5.41 0.76
CA ALA A 57 -6.93 6.49 -0.14
C ALA A 57 -7.53 6.28 -1.54
N ILE A 58 -8.67 5.61 -1.64
CA ILE A 58 -9.30 5.21 -2.91
C ILE A 58 -9.39 6.38 -3.90
N GLY A 59 -8.92 6.15 -5.13
CA GLY A 59 -9.01 7.14 -6.22
C GLY A 59 -8.05 8.32 -6.10
N GLN A 60 -7.15 8.33 -5.10
CA GLN A 60 -6.24 9.44 -4.87
C GLN A 60 -5.02 9.41 -5.80
N GLN A 61 -4.54 10.59 -6.18
CA GLN A 61 -3.24 10.79 -6.82
C GLN A 61 -2.29 11.44 -5.83
N PHE A 62 -1.11 10.84 -5.63
CA PHE A 62 -0.08 11.31 -4.71
C PHE A 62 1.11 11.87 -5.48
N GLU A 63 1.26 13.20 -5.47
CA GLU A 63 2.39 13.91 -6.10
C GLU A 63 3.69 13.75 -5.31
N LYS A 64 3.56 13.35 -4.03
CA LYS A 64 4.67 13.13 -3.11
C LYS A 64 4.70 11.68 -2.63
N PRO A 65 5.87 11.19 -2.18
CA PRO A 65 6.03 9.82 -1.72
C PRO A 65 5.06 9.43 -0.59
N ILE A 66 4.59 8.18 -0.65
CA ILE A 66 4.00 7.49 0.49
C ILE A 66 5.03 6.53 1.07
N ARG A 67 5.25 6.58 2.38
CA ARG A 67 6.16 5.68 3.11
C ARG A 67 5.46 5.07 4.32
N LEU A 68 5.29 3.75 4.29
CA LEU A 68 4.74 2.95 5.37
C LEU A 68 5.86 2.03 5.86
N THR A 69 6.29 2.17 7.12
CA THR A 69 7.43 1.42 7.65
C THR A 69 7.13 0.88 9.05
N ASN A 70 7.37 -0.41 9.28
CA ASN A 70 7.11 -1.07 10.57
C ASN A 70 5.67 -0.84 11.08
N CYS A 71 4.69 -0.87 10.17
CA CYS A 71 3.30 -0.58 10.49
C CYS A 71 2.43 -1.84 10.47
N HIS A 72 1.32 -1.83 11.21
CA HIS A 72 0.30 -2.87 11.17
C HIS A 72 -1.05 -2.25 10.82
N PHE A 73 -1.59 -2.63 9.67
CA PHE A 73 -2.90 -2.23 9.19
C PHE A 73 -3.89 -3.38 9.38
N LYS A 74 -5.02 -3.13 10.05
CA LYS A 74 -6.11 -4.12 10.04
C LYS A 74 -6.76 -4.13 8.65
N ASN A 75 -7.13 -2.96 8.13
CA ASN A 75 -7.62 -2.77 6.77
C ASN A 75 -6.84 -1.65 6.07
N CYS A 76 -6.51 -1.85 4.79
CA CYS A 76 -5.87 -0.84 3.96
C CYS A 76 -6.38 -0.95 2.52
N GLU A 77 -6.67 0.17 1.86
CA GLU A 77 -7.21 0.17 0.51
C GLU A 77 -6.62 1.27 -0.39
N PHE A 78 -6.09 0.84 -1.55
CA PHE A 78 -5.45 1.66 -2.58
C PHE A 78 -6.06 1.44 -3.97
N THR A 79 -7.34 1.06 -4.06
CA THR A 79 -8.04 0.95 -5.34
C THR A 79 -7.98 2.28 -6.10
N PHE A 80 -7.60 2.24 -7.37
CA PHE A 80 -7.49 3.40 -8.26
C PHE A 80 -6.46 4.47 -7.78
N VAL A 81 -5.43 4.08 -7.03
CA VAL A 81 -4.45 5.02 -6.48
C VAL A 81 -3.22 5.16 -7.37
N TYR A 82 -2.84 6.41 -7.64
CA TYR A 82 -1.64 6.73 -8.41
C TYR A 82 -0.52 7.25 -7.49
N PHE A 83 0.61 6.56 -7.50
CA PHE A 83 1.80 6.85 -6.70
C PHE A 83 2.82 7.65 -7.51
N PHE A 84 2.45 8.83 -8.04
CA PHE A 84 3.36 9.63 -8.89
C PHE A 84 4.69 9.93 -8.19
N GLY A 85 4.64 10.26 -6.90
CA GLY A 85 5.79 10.46 -6.02
C GLY A 85 6.43 9.19 -5.48
N GLY A 86 5.96 8.01 -5.87
CA GLY A 86 6.48 6.71 -5.43
C GLY A 86 5.81 6.16 -4.19
N LEU A 87 6.07 4.89 -3.90
CA LEU A 87 5.51 4.15 -2.77
C LEU A 87 6.61 3.32 -2.11
N THR A 88 6.67 3.35 -0.78
CA THR A 88 7.48 2.43 0.01
C THR A 88 6.59 1.78 1.07
N ILE A 89 6.51 0.45 1.05
CA ILE A 89 5.87 -0.37 2.08
C ILE A 89 6.93 -1.36 2.56
N ASP A 90 7.46 -1.14 3.76
CA ASP A 90 8.53 -1.97 4.31
C ASP A 90 8.22 -2.48 5.72
N ASN A 91 8.45 -3.77 5.95
CA ASN A 91 8.29 -4.41 7.25
C ASN A 91 6.90 -4.19 7.87
N CYS A 92 5.85 -4.19 7.04
CA CYS A 92 4.47 -3.98 7.47
C CYS A 92 3.68 -5.29 7.55
N THR A 93 2.60 -5.29 8.34
CA THR A 93 1.62 -6.36 8.40
C THR A 93 0.25 -5.85 7.96
N PHE A 94 -0.40 -6.58 7.07
CA PHE A 94 -1.76 -6.33 6.61
C PHE A 94 -2.65 -7.52 6.97
N ASP A 95 -3.66 -7.29 7.80
CA ASP A 95 -4.53 -8.39 8.27
C ASP A 95 -5.54 -8.83 7.22
N ASN A 96 -6.08 -7.88 6.46
CA ASN A 96 -7.16 -8.10 5.51
C ASN A 96 -6.72 -7.86 4.06
N TYR A 97 -7.67 -8.06 3.16
CA TYR A 97 -7.53 -7.85 1.72
C TYR A 97 -6.96 -6.46 1.42
N LEU A 98 -5.95 -6.41 0.54
CA LEU A 98 -5.32 -5.17 0.09
C LEU A 98 -5.46 -5.03 -1.42
N ASP A 99 -6.11 -3.96 -1.84
CA ASP A 99 -6.38 -3.70 -3.25
C ASP A 99 -5.52 -2.56 -3.81
N PHE A 100 -4.79 -2.83 -4.88
CA PHE A 100 -4.09 -1.84 -5.71
C PHE A 100 -4.73 -1.67 -7.08
N GLN A 101 -5.87 -2.30 -7.36
CA GLN A 101 -6.45 -2.41 -8.69
C GLN A 101 -6.48 -1.07 -9.44
N ALA A 102 -6.11 -1.12 -10.73
CA ALA A 102 -6.07 0.04 -11.62
C ALA A 102 -5.31 1.23 -11.01
N GLY A 103 -4.26 0.93 -10.26
CA GLY A 103 -3.35 1.88 -9.63
C GLY A 103 -1.93 1.80 -10.19
N GLY A 104 -0.97 2.36 -9.44
CA GLY A 104 0.45 2.39 -9.83
C GLY A 104 0.89 3.78 -10.30
N HIS A 105 1.35 3.88 -11.54
CA HIS A 105 1.73 5.11 -12.24
C HIS A 105 2.90 5.89 -11.65
N ASN A 106 3.85 5.21 -11.01
CA ASN A 106 5.01 5.87 -10.43
C ASN A 106 5.91 6.51 -11.49
N LYS A 107 6.22 7.80 -11.31
CA LYS A 107 6.95 8.59 -12.31
C LYS A 107 8.46 8.40 -12.22
N THR A 108 9.19 8.84 -13.24
CA THR A 108 10.65 8.76 -13.32
C THR A 108 11.33 9.29 -12.06
N GLY A 109 12.24 8.50 -11.49
CA GLY A 109 12.94 8.81 -10.23
C GLY A 109 12.18 8.43 -8.96
N ASN A 110 10.92 7.97 -9.08
CA ASN A 110 10.06 7.61 -7.96
C ASN A 110 9.73 6.11 -8.02
N PRO A 111 10.41 5.25 -7.25
CA PRO A 111 10.17 3.81 -7.30
C PRO A 111 8.93 3.39 -6.50
N VAL A 112 8.41 2.20 -6.82
CA VAL A 112 7.51 1.43 -5.94
C VAL A 112 8.32 0.31 -5.29
N ILE A 113 8.38 0.30 -3.97
CA ILE A 113 9.16 -0.65 -3.17
C ILE A 113 8.21 -1.29 -2.15
N ILE A 114 8.02 -2.60 -2.25
CA ILE A 114 7.19 -3.41 -1.35
C ILE A 114 8.04 -4.54 -0.81
N THR A 115 8.55 -4.42 0.41
CA THR A 115 9.54 -5.35 0.97
C THR A 115 9.26 -5.82 2.38
N ASN A 116 9.65 -7.07 2.68
CA ASN A 116 9.63 -7.62 4.04
C ASN A 116 8.26 -7.59 4.71
N ASN A 117 7.16 -7.62 3.94
CA ASN A 117 5.80 -7.50 4.48
C ASN A 117 5.14 -8.85 4.72
N GLU A 118 4.18 -8.86 5.64
CA GLU A 118 3.24 -9.96 5.86
C GLU A 118 1.83 -9.58 5.40
N PHE A 119 1.36 -10.21 4.32
CA PHE A 119 -0.01 -10.06 3.81
C PHE A 119 -0.84 -11.29 4.20
N LYS A 120 -1.67 -11.16 5.23
CA LYS A 120 -2.45 -12.28 5.78
C LYS A 120 -3.64 -12.68 4.91
N ASP A 121 -4.11 -11.79 4.05
CA ASP A 121 -5.13 -12.05 3.04
C ASP A 121 -4.60 -11.80 1.62
N PHE A 122 -5.48 -11.92 0.62
CA PHE A 122 -5.15 -11.73 -0.78
C PHE A 122 -4.74 -10.28 -1.09
N VAL A 123 -3.76 -10.11 -1.98
CA VAL A 123 -3.34 -8.80 -2.49
C VAL A 123 -3.64 -8.71 -3.98
N ASN A 124 -4.47 -7.73 -4.36
CA ASN A 124 -4.92 -7.53 -5.73
C ASN A 124 -4.08 -6.45 -6.44
N PHE A 125 -3.53 -6.80 -7.59
CA PHE A 125 -2.78 -5.94 -8.51
C PHE A 125 -3.43 -5.88 -9.90
N PHE A 126 -4.72 -6.22 -10.01
CA PHE A 126 -5.43 -6.23 -11.29
C PHE A 126 -5.32 -4.87 -12.00
N ASP A 127 -4.97 -4.89 -13.29
CA ASP A 127 -4.86 -3.68 -14.14
C ASP A 127 -3.92 -2.59 -13.61
N CYS A 128 -2.93 -2.93 -12.78
CA CYS A 128 -1.89 -1.98 -12.37
C CYS A 128 -0.95 -1.66 -13.52
N TRP A 129 -0.50 -0.41 -13.63
CA TRP A 129 0.54 -0.01 -14.57
C TRP A 129 1.65 0.76 -13.86
N TYR A 130 2.87 0.24 -13.90
CA TYR A 130 4.05 0.86 -13.32
C TYR A 130 4.97 1.41 -14.41
N GLU A 131 5.12 2.74 -14.43
CA GLU A 131 5.88 3.46 -15.46
C GLU A 131 7.39 3.55 -15.13
N ASN A 132 7.78 3.17 -13.90
CA ASN A 132 9.16 3.27 -13.43
C ASN A 132 9.51 2.16 -12.43
N GLU A 133 10.70 2.18 -11.82
CA GLU A 133 11.25 1.02 -11.09
C GLU A 133 10.30 0.44 -10.03
N VAL A 134 10.14 -0.88 -10.06
CA VAL A 134 9.37 -1.65 -9.06
C VAL A 134 10.24 -2.72 -8.43
N THR A 135 10.22 -2.79 -7.10
CA THR A 135 10.87 -3.85 -6.31
C THR A 135 9.86 -4.47 -5.35
N ILE A 136 9.58 -5.77 -5.52
CA ILE A 136 8.70 -6.53 -4.65
C ILE A 136 9.48 -7.75 -4.15
N CYS A 137 10.02 -7.68 -2.93
CA CYS A 137 10.95 -8.70 -2.42
C CYS A 137 10.68 -9.12 -0.98
N ASN A 138 10.97 -10.37 -0.63
CA ASN A 138 10.91 -10.88 0.74
C ASN A 138 9.52 -10.73 1.40
N ASN A 139 8.43 -10.73 0.63
CA ASN A 139 7.09 -10.64 1.20
C ASN A 139 6.46 -12.03 1.40
N ASN A 140 5.59 -12.14 2.39
CA ASN A 140 4.77 -13.31 2.63
C ASN A 140 3.32 -13.04 2.19
N PHE A 141 2.89 -13.63 1.08
CA PHE A 141 1.51 -13.58 0.57
C PHE A 141 0.74 -14.84 1.01
N TYR A 142 0.16 -14.83 2.21
CA TYR A 142 -0.41 -16.04 2.82
C TYR A 142 -1.61 -16.63 2.04
N LYS A 143 -2.41 -15.79 1.37
CA LYS A 143 -3.47 -16.23 0.45
C LYS A 143 -3.15 -16.00 -1.03
N GLY A 144 -1.89 -15.67 -1.33
CA GLY A 144 -1.43 -15.39 -2.68
C GLY A 144 -1.84 -14.02 -3.20
N THR A 145 -1.50 -13.79 -4.47
CA THR A 145 -1.72 -12.54 -5.20
C THR A 145 -1.78 -12.84 -6.70
N ASN A 146 -2.32 -11.89 -7.47
CA ASN A 146 -2.35 -11.91 -8.92
C ASN A 146 -1.29 -11.01 -9.58
N LEU A 147 -0.25 -10.60 -8.84
CA LEU A 147 0.87 -9.77 -9.31
C LEU A 147 1.46 -10.24 -10.66
N LEU A 148 1.64 -11.55 -10.83
CA LEU A 148 2.14 -12.19 -12.06
C LEU A 148 1.04 -12.93 -12.85
N GLY A 149 -0.21 -12.72 -12.45
CA GLY A 149 -1.39 -13.32 -13.05
C GLY A 149 -1.88 -12.60 -14.30
N LYS A 150 -2.94 -13.15 -14.89
CA LYS A 150 -3.65 -12.65 -16.08
C LYS A 150 -5.16 -12.68 -15.83
N VAL A 151 -5.62 -11.87 -14.88
CA VAL A 151 -7.05 -11.73 -14.58
C VAL A 151 -7.77 -11.20 -15.82
N HIS A 152 -8.78 -11.92 -16.32
CA HIS A 152 -9.47 -11.55 -17.57
C HIS A 152 -8.56 -11.31 -18.79
N ASN A 153 -7.38 -11.95 -18.84
CA ASN A 153 -6.31 -11.74 -19.82
C ASN A 153 -5.61 -10.36 -19.74
N ILE A 154 -5.76 -9.65 -18.62
CA ILE A 154 -5.08 -8.41 -18.31
C ILE A 154 -4.08 -8.70 -17.17
N SER A 155 -2.86 -8.23 -17.35
CA SER A 155 -1.77 -8.37 -16.35
C SER A 155 -1.41 -7.01 -15.80
N ALA A 156 -0.81 -6.98 -14.61
CA ALA A 156 -0.02 -5.83 -14.21
C ALA A 156 1.09 -5.59 -15.24
N THR A 157 1.29 -4.32 -15.62
CA THR A 157 2.29 -3.92 -16.62
C THR A 157 3.42 -3.14 -15.98
N PHE A 158 4.62 -3.35 -16.51
CA PHE A 158 5.85 -2.69 -16.04
C PHE A 158 6.62 -2.17 -17.25
N ASP A 159 6.85 -0.86 -17.30
CA ASP A 159 7.65 -0.24 -18.37
C ASP A 159 9.15 -0.52 -18.21
N ILE A 160 9.58 -0.84 -16.99
CA ILE A 160 10.92 -1.29 -16.62
C ILE A 160 10.81 -2.67 -15.98
N GLU A 161 11.71 -3.59 -16.33
CA GLU A 161 11.73 -4.94 -15.75
C GLU A 161 11.73 -4.88 -14.20
N PRO A 162 10.72 -5.45 -13.52
CA PRO A 162 10.59 -5.35 -12.08
C PRO A 162 11.54 -6.33 -11.38
N ILE A 163 11.98 -5.97 -10.17
CA ILE A 163 12.73 -6.90 -9.30
C ILE A 163 11.72 -7.62 -8.40
N ILE A 164 11.35 -8.84 -8.78
CA ILE A 164 10.44 -9.70 -8.02
C ILE A 164 11.18 -10.96 -7.61
N LYS A 165 11.57 -11.07 -6.33
CA LYS A 165 12.35 -12.21 -5.83
C LYS A 165 12.07 -12.50 -4.36
N ASP A 166 12.38 -13.73 -3.95
CA ASP A 166 12.37 -14.14 -2.55
C ASP A 166 11.02 -13.94 -1.83
N ASN A 167 9.91 -13.84 -2.57
CA ASN A 167 8.56 -13.78 -2.02
C ASN A 167 8.04 -15.20 -1.76
N ILE A 168 7.29 -15.37 -0.68
CA ILE A 168 6.64 -16.63 -0.28
C ILE A 168 5.13 -16.50 -0.57
N GLY A 169 4.55 -17.54 -1.15
CA GLY A 169 3.14 -17.59 -1.55
C GLY A 169 2.96 -17.72 -3.06
N GLN A 170 1.72 -17.89 -3.51
CA GLN A 170 1.41 -17.96 -4.94
C GLN A 170 1.25 -16.56 -5.54
N LEU A 171 2.03 -16.23 -6.58
CA LEU A 171 2.06 -14.88 -7.14
C LEU A 171 1.29 -14.70 -8.46
N ASP A 172 0.83 -15.81 -9.06
CA ASP A 172 0.32 -15.88 -10.43
C ASP A 172 -1.15 -16.29 -10.51
N LEU A 173 -1.93 -16.02 -9.47
CA LEU A 173 -3.35 -16.32 -9.46
C LEU A 173 -4.09 -15.52 -10.53
N ASN A 174 -5.06 -16.15 -11.20
CA ASN A 174 -5.87 -15.53 -12.26
C ASN A 174 -7.27 -15.13 -11.76
N ASN A 175 -7.34 -14.59 -10.55
CA ASN A 175 -8.56 -14.05 -9.93
C ASN A 175 -8.20 -12.78 -9.15
N GLU A 176 -9.20 -12.09 -8.62
CA GLU A 176 -9.03 -10.89 -7.79
C GLU A 176 -9.18 -11.20 -6.30
N GLY A 177 -9.14 -12.47 -5.91
CA GLY A 177 -9.48 -12.91 -4.56
C GLY A 177 -10.97 -12.72 -4.23
N GLU A 178 -11.33 -12.98 -2.98
CA GLU A 178 -12.64 -12.64 -2.43
C GLU A 178 -12.44 -11.55 -1.37
N LYS A 179 -13.02 -10.37 -1.61
CA LYS A 179 -13.05 -9.31 -0.59
C LYS A 179 -14.02 -9.76 0.49
N ASN A 180 -13.49 -10.15 1.65
CA ASN A 180 -14.31 -10.44 2.81
C ASN A 180 -14.88 -9.11 3.32
N GLU A 181 -16.20 -8.95 3.24
CA GLU A 181 -16.95 -7.82 3.82
C GLU A 181 -16.96 -7.86 5.36
#